data_AF-A0A1I7X4W4-F1
#
_entry.id   AF-A0A1I7X4W4-F1
#
_cell.length_a   1.000
_cell.length_b   1.000
_cell.length_c   1.000
_cell.angle_alpha   90.00
_cell.angle_beta   90.00
_cell.angle_gamma   90.00
#
_symmetry.space_group_name_H-M   'P 1'
#
loop_
_entity.id
_entity.type
_entity.pdbx_description
1 polymer ?
#
loop_
_entity_poly.entity_id
_entity_poly.type
_entity_poly.pdbx_seq_one_letter_code
_entity_poly.pdbx_strand_id
1 'polypeptide(L)'
;MSRLSARLIFTIFVHGIFSQFGDIMTACFNLLNVPIKQFFHKNMLNKFFKEETFSHNQSTTRGLVLFSYYSVCAASMFFGLMLGFAVLGNLMDHIGRKETGLTTMVVNSGGVIFVLLITPFCTPILLGSEDLWFIVPCSCIILATLHLSIAVFFPQSPKQLYIQKHDEDGTRKALEFYLGENCNTKKILNEYEAEKSLESDTFLSLLDVLRDSIYRSTFFLVLICSFVPVFSAVNIKSQYLSSILIGYGLTQAEHYSLCWMFAVFGCVFGQIAVNMGLLILSPLMISEICEHKTTAVVSQFTQVVPIMFAVVEVFMFPNLQEIFGASLFFFTPVAV
;
A
#
# COMPACT_ATOMS: atom_id res chain seq x y z
N MET A 1 21.47 -17.82 -18.10
CA MET A 1 21.04 -17.09 -16.88
C MET A 1 22.21 -17.07 -15.92
N SER A 2 22.70 -15.89 -15.53
CA SER A 2 23.64 -15.76 -14.40
C SER A 2 22.90 -16.09 -13.10
N ARG A 3 23.59 -16.73 -12.14
CA ARG A 3 23.06 -16.82 -10.77
C ARG A 3 23.05 -15.40 -10.18
N LEU A 4 21.94 -14.96 -9.59
CA LEU A 4 21.94 -13.74 -8.78
C LEU A 4 22.96 -13.91 -7.65
N SER A 5 23.70 -12.85 -7.31
CA SER A 5 24.64 -12.93 -6.19
C SER A 5 23.89 -13.03 -4.86
N ALA A 6 24.51 -13.65 -3.87
CA ALA A 6 23.96 -13.72 -2.51
C ALA A 6 23.71 -12.33 -1.90
N ARG A 7 24.50 -11.30 -2.27
CA ARG A 7 24.32 -9.91 -1.79
C ARG A 7 23.08 -9.25 -2.40
N LEU A 8 22.81 -9.48 -3.69
CA LEU A 8 21.60 -8.98 -4.34
C LEU A 8 20.35 -9.69 -3.81
N ILE A 9 20.39 -11.02 -3.65
CA ILE A 9 19.30 -11.80 -3.04
C ILE A 9 19.04 -11.30 -1.61
N PHE A 10 20.08 -11.12 -0.80
CA PHE A 10 19.95 -10.58 0.56
C PHE A 10 19.36 -9.16 0.58
N THR A 11 19.79 -8.27 -0.31
CA THR A 11 19.24 -6.90 -0.40
C THR A 11 17.74 -6.93 -0.74
N ILE A 12 17.37 -7.71 -1.76
CA ILE A 12 15.97 -7.89 -2.17
C ILE A 12 15.13 -8.52 -1.04
N PHE A 13 15.68 -9.49 -0.30
CA PHE A 13 15.01 -10.13 0.84
C PHE A 13 14.82 -9.18 2.02
N VAL A 14 15.82 -8.34 2.34
CA VAL A 14 15.70 -7.30 3.37
C VAL A 14 14.63 -6.28 3.00
N HIS A 15 14.65 -5.74 1.78
CA HIS A 15 13.59 -4.85 1.31
C HIS A 15 12.22 -5.55 1.34
N GLY A 16 12.14 -6.78 0.82
CA GLY A 16 10.92 -7.58 0.73
C GLY A 16 10.31 -8.05 2.06
N ILE A 17 11.02 -7.92 3.18
CA ILE A 17 10.48 -8.16 4.53
C ILE A 17 10.28 -6.85 5.29
N PHE A 18 11.26 -5.96 5.32
CA PHE A 18 11.26 -4.83 6.23
C PHE A 18 10.52 -3.59 5.71
N SER A 19 10.26 -3.47 4.40
CA SER A 19 9.46 -2.37 3.85
C SER A 19 7.94 -2.50 4.07
N GLN A 20 7.46 -3.68 4.47
CA GLN A 20 6.04 -4.07 4.43
C GLN A 20 5.16 -3.47 5.54
N PHE A 21 5.73 -2.60 6.39
CA PHE A 21 4.99 -1.98 7.51
C PHE A 21 3.76 -1.17 7.05
N GLY A 22 3.79 -0.61 5.83
CA GLY A 22 2.66 0.13 5.25
C GLY A 22 1.46 -0.77 4.94
N ASP A 23 1.70 -1.91 4.28
CA ASP A 23 0.66 -2.88 3.94
C ASP A 23 0.13 -3.61 5.18
N ILE A 24 1.03 -3.98 6.10
CA ILE A 24 0.66 -4.56 7.40
C ILE A 24 -0.26 -3.61 8.18
N MET A 25 0.08 -2.32 8.27
CA MET A 25 -0.77 -1.32 8.90
C MET A 25 -2.14 -1.24 8.18
N THR A 26 -2.13 -1.03 6.87
CA THR A 26 -3.34 -0.82 6.03
C THR A 26 -4.30 -2.00 6.10
N ALA A 27 -3.79 -3.23 6.15
CA ALA A 27 -4.59 -4.46 6.19
C ALA A 27 -5.02 -4.87 7.60
N CYS A 28 -4.29 -4.48 8.65
CA CYS A 28 -4.63 -4.84 10.04
C CYS A 28 -5.51 -3.78 10.74
N PHE A 29 -5.43 -2.51 10.33
CA PHE A 29 -6.13 -1.40 10.98
C PHE A 29 -7.66 -1.63 11.04
N ASN A 30 -8.27 -2.31 10.06
CA ASN A 30 -9.69 -2.66 10.07
C ASN A 30 -10.11 -3.65 11.18
N LEU A 31 -9.20 -4.49 11.67
CA LEU A 31 -9.44 -5.39 12.81
C LEU A 31 -9.21 -4.63 14.13
N LEU A 32 -8.19 -3.77 14.17
CA LEU A 32 -7.95 -2.84 15.29
C LEU A 32 -9.05 -1.77 15.42
N ASN A 33 -9.81 -1.50 14.37
CA ASN A 33 -10.88 -0.51 14.39
C ASN A 33 -12.05 -0.85 15.34
N VAL A 34 -12.18 -2.10 15.81
CA VAL A 34 -13.14 -2.47 16.87
C VAL A 34 -12.64 -2.04 18.27
N PRO A 35 -11.48 -2.51 18.79
CA PRO A 35 -10.96 -2.05 20.07
C PRO A 35 -10.63 -0.55 20.07
N ILE A 36 -10.20 0.03 18.94
CA ILE A 36 -9.99 1.49 18.82
C ILE A 36 -11.32 2.25 19.00
N LYS A 37 -12.42 1.79 18.39
CA LYS A 37 -13.76 2.37 18.65
C LYS A 37 -14.16 2.24 20.12
N GLN A 38 -13.95 1.07 20.74
CA GLN A 38 -14.29 0.85 22.15
C GLN A 38 -13.45 1.75 23.07
N PHE A 39 -12.14 1.83 22.85
CA PHE A 39 -11.22 2.70 23.56
C PHE A 39 -11.62 4.18 23.44
N PHE A 40 -11.89 4.67 22.22
CA PHE A 40 -12.37 6.04 22.04
C PHE A 40 -13.74 6.27 22.68
N HIS A 41 -14.69 5.34 22.56
CA HIS A 41 -16.01 5.44 23.18
C HIS A 41 -15.91 5.56 24.71
N LYS A 42 -15.15 4.66 25.35
CA LYS A 42 -14.87 4.61 26.80
C LYS A 42 -14.22 5.91 27.30
N ASN A 43 -13.22 6.42 26.58
CA ASN A 43 -12.54 7.68 26.93
C ASN A 43 -13.39 8.94 26.65
N MET A 44 -14.15 8.96 25.56
CA MET A 44 -15.00 10.10 25.19
C MET A 44 -16.22 10.22 26.10
N LEU A 45 -16.84 9.11 26.52
CA LEU A 45 -17.86 9.11 27.56
C LEU A 45 -17.27 9.67 28.87
N ASN A 46 -16.18 9.09 29.37
CA ASN A 46 -15.58 9.52 30.64
C ASN A 46 -15.11 10.99 30.66
N LYS A 47 -14.79 11.59 29.50
CA LYS A 47 -14.41 13.03 29.40
C LYS A 47 -15.57 13.98 29.16
N PHE A 48 -16.47 13.66 28.23
CA PHE A 48 -17.51 14.60 27.76
C PHE A 48 -18.90 14.32 28.32
N PHE A 49 -19.12 13.14 28.89
CA PHE A 49 -20.42 12.71 29.37
C PHE A 49 -20.29 11.93 30.69
N LYS A 50 -20.14 12.69 31.78
CA LYS A 50 -20.52 12.19 33.12
C LYS A 50 -21.92 11.58 33.07
N GLU A 51 -22.16 10.59 33.92
CA GLU A 51 -23.40 9.80 33.92
C GLU A 51 -24.63 10.65 34.25
N GLU A 52 -25.34 11.10 33.21
CA GLU A 52 -26.68 11.65 33.30
C GLU A 52 -27.67 10.89 32.41
N THR A 53 -28.89 10.75 32.91
CA THR A 53 -29.94 9.86 32.40
C THR A 53 -30.57 10.43 31.12
N PHE A 54 -30.08 10.00 29.96
CA PHE A 54 -30.41 10.61 28.65
C PHE A 54 -31.45 9.80 27.85
N SER A 55 -32.37 10.50 27.16
CA SER A 55 -33.50 9.97 26.39
C SER A 55 -33.17 9.46 24.96
N HIS A 56 -34.13 8.76 24.34
CA HIS A 56 -33.99 8.00 23.09
C HIS A 56 -33.58 8.82 21.85
N ASN A 57 -33.82 10.14 21.80
CA ASN A 57 -33.42 10.94 20.63
C ASN A 57 -31.91 11.21 20.59
N GLN A 58 -31.26 11.20 21.76
CA GLN A 58 -29.89 11.64 21.97
C GLN A 58 -28.88 10.48 21.86
N SER A 59 -29.34 9.22 21.88
CA SER A 59 -28.54 8.05 21.50
C SER A 59 -28.26 8.04 19.99
N THR A 60 -29.25 8.37 19.17
CA THR A 60 -29.11 8.54 17.71
C THR A 60 -28.05 9.58 17.36
N THR A 61 -28.14 10.78 17.95
CA THR A 61 -27.14 11.85 17.73
C THR A 61 -25.73 11.43 18.16
N ARG A 62 -25.60 10.75 19.32
CA ARG A 62 -24.32 10.23 19.81
C ARG A 62 -23.71 9.21 18.85
N GLY A 63 -24.51 8.28 18.32
CA GLY A 63 -24.08 7.29 17.34
C GLY A 63 -23.53 7.96 16.08
N LEU A 64 -24.28 8.90 15.50
CA LEU A 64 -23.93 9.60 14.26
C LEU A 64 -22.61 10.39 14.41
N VAL A 65 -22.40 11.07 15.54
CA VAL A 65 -21.13 11.76 15.85
C VAL A 65 -19.95 10.78 15.99
N LEU A 66 -20.14 9.63 16.63
CA LEU A 66 -19.11 8.59 16.75
C LEU A 66 -18.75 7.97 15.39
N PHE A 67 -19.73 7.74 14.51
CA PHE A 67 -19.49 7.29 13.14
C PHE A 67 -18.75 8.34 12.30
N SER A 68 -19.11 9.63 12.41
CA SER A 68 -18.42 10.71 11.70
C SER A 68 -16.96 10.91 12.17
N TYR A 69 -16.69 10.80 13.47
CA TYR A 69 -15.30 10.84 13.96
C TYR A 69 -14.48 9.67 13.42
N TYR A 70 -15.08 8.48 13.39
CA TYR A 70 -14.43 7.28 12.86
C TYR A 70 -14.17 7.34 11.35
N SER A 71 -15.11 7.86 10.52
CA SER A 71 -14.88 7.99 9.08
C SER A 71 -13.79 9.02 8.76
N VAL A 72 -13.67 10.09 9.55
CA VAL A 72 -12.54 11.02 9.47
C VAL A 72 -11.21 10.33 9.81
N CYS A 73 -11.16 9.46 10.84
CA CYS A 73 -9.96 8.67 11.14
C CYS A 73 -9.60 7.67 10.03
N ALA A 74 -10.57 6.96 9.45
CA ALA A 74 -10.32 6.03 8.34
C ALA A 74 -9.84 6.76 7.07
N ALA A 75 -10.48 7.90 6.73
CA ALA A 75 -10.09 8.73 5.60
C ALA A 75 -8.71 9.39 5.78
N SER A 76 -8.31 9.74 7.01
CA SER A 76 -7.00 10.35 7.28
C SER A 76 -5.83 9.40 6.99
N MET A 77 -6.04 8.07 7.08
CA MET A 77 -5.05 7.08 6.68
C MET A 77 -4.80 7.12 5.16
N PHE A 78 -5.85 7.17 4.33
CA PHE A 78 -5.72 7.29 2.88
C PHE A 78 -5.20 8.66 2.45
N PHE A 79 -5.55 9.73 3.17
CA PHE A 79 -4.96 11.06 2.96
C PHE A 79 -3.46 11.08 3.28
N GLY A 80 -3.04 10.39 4.36
CA GLY A 80 -1.62 10.20 4.68
C GLY A 80 -0.87 9.40 3.63
N LEU A 81 -1.50 8.36 3.07
CA LEU A 81 -0.96 7.57 1.96
C LEU A 81 -0.83 8.41 0.67
N MET A 82 -1.84 9.22 0.33
CA MET A 82 -1.79 10.19 -0.79
C MET A 82 -0.62 11.18 -0.62
N LEU A 83 -0.51 11.80 0.57
CA LEU A 83 0.56 12.74 0.89
C LEU A 83 1.94 12.05 0.82
N GLY A 84 2.01 10.80 1.28
CA GLY A 84 3.19 9.94 1.15
C GLY A 84 3.63 9.78 -0.31
N PHE A 85 2.75 9.36 -1.21
CA PHE A 85 3.07 9.25 -2.64
C PHE A 85 3.43 10.60 -3.29
N ALA A 86 2.72 11.68 -2.95
CA ALA A 86 3.00 13.02 -3.47
C ALA A 86 4.39 13.53 -3.05
N VAL A 87 4.78 13.33 -1.78
CA VAL A 87 6.12 13.68 -1.28
C VAL A 87 7.19 12.73 -1.83
N LEU A 88 6.90 11.43 -1.94
CA LEU A 88 7.84 10.42 -2.40
C LEU A 88 8.24 10.64 -3.87
N GLY A 89 7.33 11.07 -4.74
CA GLY A 89 7.65 11.46 -6.13
C GLY A 89 8.73 12.54 -6.17
N ASN A 90 8.44 13.69 -5.53
CA ASN A 90 9.39 14.81 -5.44
C ASN A 90 10.74 14.40 -4.79
N LEU A 91 10.71 13.48 -3.83
CA LEU A 91 11.91 12.97 -3.15
C LEU A 91 12.73 12.01 -4.04
N MET A 92 12.06 11.19 -4.86
CA MET A 92 12.68 10.29 -5.82
C MET A 92 13.45 11.04 -6.91
N ASP A 93 12.94 12.20 -7.35
CA ASP A 93 13.62 13.07 -8.33
C ASP A 93 14.94 13.66 -7.77
N HIS A 94 15.00 13.94 -6.46
CA HIS A 94 16.18 14.53 -5.82
C HIS A 94 17.19 13.49 -5.32
N ILE A 95 16.73 12.36 -4.76
CA ILE A 95 17.61 11.34 -4.15
C ILE A 95 17.97 10.24 -5.15
N GLY A 96 17.03 9.87 -6.02
CA GLY A 96 17.11 8.74 -6.94
C GLY A 96 16.28 7.53 -6.48
N ARG A 97 15.49 6.97 -7.40
CA ARG A 97 14.80 5.68 -7.32
C ARG A 97 15.77 4.50 -7.11
N LYS A 98 16.02 4.12 -5.85
CA LYS A 98 16.86 2.96 -5.48
C LYS A 98 16.43 1.61 -6.06
N GLU A 99 15.17 1.42 -6.48
CA GLU A 99 14.61 0.09 -6.80
C GLU A 99 14.38 -0.20 -8.30
N THR A 100 14.74 -1.41 -8.72
CA THR A 100 14.42 -1.97 -10.05
C THR A 100 13.01 -2.56 -10.08
N GLY A 101 12.43 -2.76 -11.27
CA GLY A 101 11.10 -3.40 -11.40
C GLY A 101 11.01 -4.76 -10.68
N LEU A 102 12.03 -5.61 -10.83
CA LEU A 102 12.14 -6.88 -10.11
C LEU A 102 12.20 -6.71 -8.59
N THR A 103 12.92 -5.71 -8.08
CA THR A 103 12.93 -5.37 -6.65
C THR A 103 11.52 -5.06 -6.17
N THR A 104 10.82 -4.16 -6.86
CA THR A 104 9.46 -3.72 -6.51
C THR A 104 8.43 -4.86 -6.61
N MET A 105 8.57 -5.78 -7.58
CA MET A 105 7.70 -6.97 -7.67
C MET A 105 7.90 -7.94 -6.49
N VAL A 106 9.15 -8.18 -6.08
CA VAL A 106 9.44 -9.04 -4.91
C VAL A 106 9.06 -8.36 -3.59
N VAL A 107 9.16 -7.02 -3.53
CA VAL A 107 8.61 -6.23 -2.42
C VAL A 107 7.08 -6.39 -2.35
N ASN A 108 6.33 -6.06 -3.40
CA ASN A 108 4.86 -6.18 -3.41
C ASN A 108 4.37 -7.59 -3.02
N SER A 109 4.96 -8.62 -3.63
CA SER A 109 4.57 -10.01 -3.35
C SER A 109 4.97 -10.47 -1.93
N GLY A 110 6.07 -9.96 -1.38
CA GLY A 110 6.46 -10.15 0.01
C GLY A 110 5.46 -9.52 1.00
N GLY A 111 5.02 -8.28 0.74
CA GLY A 111 4.06 -7.57 1.58
C GLY A 111 2.71 -8.28 1.67
N VAL A 112 2.20 -8.71 0.53
CA VAL A 112 0.98 -9.53 0.43
C VAL A 112 1.08 -10.82 1.26
N ILE A 113 2.19 -11.55 1.18
CA ILE A 113 2.40 -12.77 1.98
C ILE A 113 2.49 -12.44 3.47
N PHE A 114 3.13 -11.31 3.84
CA PHE A 114 3.23 -10.89 5.23
C PHE A 114 1.87 -10.51 5.82
N VAL A 115 1.04 -9.80 5.06
CA VAL A 115 -0.37 -9.50 5.39
C VAL A 115 -1.16 -10.79 5.64
N LEU A 116 -1.07 -11.76 4.73
CA LEU A 116 -1.74 -13.06 4.86
C LEU A 116 -1.40 -13.77 6.18
N LEU A 117 -0.12 -13.73 6.57
CA LEU A 117 0.37 -14.37 7.79
C LEU A 117 -0.01 -13.60 9.07
N ILE A 118 -0.01 -12.26 9.05
CA ILE A 118 -0.20 -11.44 10.26
C ILE A 118 -1.67 -11.14 10.57
N THR A 119 -2.55 -11.00 9.56
CA THR A 119 -3.95 -10.61 9.78
C THR A 119 -4.72 -11.53 10.74
N PRO A 120 -4.54 -12.87 10.74
CA PRO A 120 -5.16 -13.75 11.75
C PRO A 120 -4.75 -13.45 13.20
N PHE A 121 -3.53 -12.93 13.44
CA PHE A 121 -3.06 -12.52 14.77
C PHE A 121 -3.60 -11.15 15.20
N CYS A 122 -4.07 -10.33 14.25
CA CYS A 122 -4.66 -9.02 14.52
C CYS A 122 -6.16 -9.09 14.85
N THR A 123 -6.72 -10.29 15.00
CA THR A 123 -8.12 -10.53 15.38
C THR A 123 -8.38 -10.19 16.87
N PRO A 124 -9.65 -9.93 17.28
CA PRO A 124 -9.98 -9.53 18.65
C PRO A 124 -9.61 -10.52 19.76
N ILE A 125 -9.34 -11.77 19.40
CA ILE A 125 -8.89 -12.84 20.31
C ILE A 125 -7.42 -12.67 20.73
N LEU A 126 -6.63 -11.94 19.92
CA LEU A 126 -5.18 -11.81 20.03
C LEU A 126 -4.79 -10.33 20.10
N LEU A 127 -4.06 -9.82 19.09
CA LEU A 127 -3.55 -8.44 19.10
C LEU A 127 -4.66 -7.40 18.88
N GLY A 128 -5.85 -7.79 18.38
CA GLY A 128 -7.00 -6.90 18.18
C GLY A 128 -7.87 -6.68 19.42
N SER A 129 -7.35 -6.89 20.64
CA SER A 129 -8.07 -6.70 21.90
C SER A 129 -7.93 -5.27 22.46
N GLU A 130 -8.83 -4.85 23.36
CA GLU A 130 -8.81 -3.50 23.99
C GLU A 130 -7.45 -3.15 24.64
N ASP A 131 -6.72 -4.15 25.14
CA ASP A 131 -5.45 -3.98 25.84
C ASP A 131 -4.20 -4.16 24.96
N LEU A 132 -4.30 -4.76 23.76
CA LEU A 132 -3.13 -5.12 22.93
C LEU A 132 -3.07 -4.45 21.55
N TRP A 133 -4.11 -3.73 21.12
CA TRP A 133 -4.20 -3.13 19.77
C TRP A 133 -3.02 -2.21 19.41
N PHE A 134 -2.35 -1.61 20.39
CA PHE A 134 -1.19 -0.73 20.17
C PHE A 134 0.08 -1.47 19.74
N ILE A 135 0.16 -2.79 19.93
CA ILE A 135 1.35 -3.58 19.60
C ILE A 135 1.61 -3.59 18.08
N VAL A 136 0.55 -3.64 17.26
CA VAL A 136 0.64 -3.66 15.79
C VAL A 136 1.22 -2.34 15.22
N PRO A 137 0.72 -1.13 15.55
CA PRO A 137 1.35 0.10 15.09
C PRO A 137 2.76 0.30 15.66
N CYS A 138 3.03 -0.11 16.91
CA CYS A 138 4.38 -0.08 17.47
C CYS A 138 5.35 -1.00 16.73
N SER A 139 4.95 -2.22 16.35
CA SER A 139 5.80 -3.13 15.57
C SER A 139 6.06 -2.60 14.16
N CYS A 140 5.09 -1.93 13.54
CA CYS A 140 5.27 -1.26 12.25
C CYS A 140 6.30 -0.12 12.32
N ILE A 141 6.32 0.67 13.41
CA ILE A 141 7.35 1.71 13.64
C ILE A 141 8.74 1.08 13.81
N ILE A 142 8.82 -0.05 14.53
CA ILE A 142 10.08 -0.80 14.71
C ILE A 142 10.56 -1.36 13.35
N LEU A 143 9.67 -1.95 12.54
CA LEU A 143 10.01 -2.43 11.20
C LEU A 143 10.48 -1.30 10.28
N ALA A 144 9.80 -0.15 10.27
CA ALA A 144 10.18 1.01 9.47
C ALA A 144 11.53 1.60 9.87
N THR A 145 11.82 1.71 11.17
CA THR A 145 13.10 2.22 11.68
C THR A 145 14.25 1.24 11.45
N LEU A 146 14.01 -0.07 11.57
CA LEU A 146 14.97 -1.11 11.16
C LEU A 146 15.22 -1.09 9.64
N HIS A 147 14.17 -0.98 8.83
CA HIS A 147 14.29 -0.89 7.37
C HIS A 147 15.17 0.29 6.96
N LEU A 148 14.86 1.49 7.47
CA LEU A 148 15.62 2.71 7.18
C LEU A 148 17.08 2.56 7.62
N SER A 149 17.32 2.00 8.82
CA SER A 149 18.67 1.78 9.35
C SER A 149 19.50 0.85 8.45
N ILE A 150 18.90 -0.24 7.94
CA ILE A 150 19.60 -1.17 7.06
C ILE A 150 19.76 -0.58 5.64
N ALA A 151 18.74 0.11 5.13
CA ALA A 151 18.72 0.70 3.80
C ALA A 151 19.69 1.88 3.59
N VAL A 152 20.29 2.41 4.66
CA VAL A 152 21.43 3.35 4.61
C VAL A 152 22.73 2.65 4.18
N PHE A 153 22.92 1.37 4.51
CA PHE A 153 24.14 0.62 4.15
C PHE A 153 24.15 0.08 2.72
N PHE A 154 22.99 0.02 2.04
CA PHE A 154 22.93 -0.41 0.65
C PHE A 154 23.28 0.72 -0.33
N PRO A 155 24.21 0.48 -1.29
CA PRO A 155 24.58 1.46 -2.30
C PRO A 155 23.40 1.77 -3.23
N GLN A 156 23.45 2.93 -3.89
CA GLN A 156 22.40 3.33 -4.84
C GLN A 156 22.38 2.39 -6.07
N SER A 157 21.25 2.37 -6.78
CA SER A 157 21.07 1.57 -7.99
C SER A 157 22.17 1.89 -9.01
N PRO A 158 22.96 0.91 -9.50
CA PRO A 158 24.07 1.18 -10.41
C PRO A 158 23.62 1.88 -11.70
N LYS A 159 22.46 1.48 -12.24
CA LYS A 159 21.84 2.10 -13.41
C LYS A 159 21.58 3.60 -13.20
N GLN A 160 21.16 4.01 -12.01
CA GLN A 160 20.96 5.44 -11.71
C GLN A 160 22.27 6.21 -11.58
N LEU A 161 23.26 5.62 -10.91
CA LEU A 161 24.59 6.24 -10.78
C LEU A 161 25.18 6.54 -12.16
N TYR A 162 25.01 5.61 -13.12
CA TYR A 162 25.46 5.78 -14.49
C TYR A 162 24.62 6.77 -15.30
N ILE A 163 23.32 6.51 -15.44
CA ILE A 163 22.45 7.25 -16.38
C ILE A 163 22.13 8.66 -15.85
N GLN A 164 21.83 8.81 -14.56
CA GLN A 164 21.31 10.07 -14.00
C GLN A 164 22.36 10.91 -13.25
N LYS A 165 23.41 10.28 -12.70
CA LYS A 165 24.46 10.99 -11.93
C LYS A 165 25.83 11.00 -12.64
N HIS A 166 25.95 10.29 -13.75
CA HIS A 166 27.17 10.14 -14.56
C HIS A 166 28.41 9.70 -13.75
N ASP A 167 28.19 8.97 -12.65
CA ASP A 167 29.20 8.47 -11.73
C ASP A 167 29.59 7.04 -12.11
N GLU A 168 30.55 6.91 -13.03
CA GLU A 168 31.10 5.60 -13.43
C GLU A 168 31.73 4.83 -12.26
N ASP A 169 32.44 5.51 -11.36
CA ASP A 169 33.19 4.88 -10.28
C ASP A 169 32.25 4.36 -9.18
N GLY A 170 31.22 5.12 -8.82
CA GLY A 170 30.13 4.67 -7.98
C GLY A 170 29.35 3.53 -8.64
N THR A 171 29.09 3.61 -9.95
CA THR A 171 28.45 2.52 -10.71
C THR A 171 29.24 1.22 -10.61
N ARG A 172 30.56 1.27 -10.83
CA ARG A 172 31.47 0.10 -10.74
C ARG A 172 31.42 -0.52 -9.35
N LYS A 173 31.60 0.29 -8.30
CA LYS A 173 31.51 -0.16 -6.89
C LYS A 173 30.15 -0.76 -6.54
N ALA A 174 29.06 -0.20 -7.07
CA ALA A 174 27.71 -0.72 -6.85
C ALA A 174 27.48 -2.04 -7.61
N LEU A 175 28.00 -2.20 -8.84
CA LEU A 175 27.97 -3.47 -9.58
C LEU A 175 28.82 -4.55 -8.89
N GLU A 176 30.00 -4.21 -8.37
CA GLU A 176 30.84 -5.11 -7.57
C GLU A 176 30.15 -5.53 -6.26
N PHE A 177 29.42 -4.62 -5.60
CA PHE A 177 28.61 -4.96 -4.43
C PHE A 177 27.46 -5.92 -4.79
N TYR A 178 26.65 -5.59 -5.81
CA TYR A 178 25.43 -6.34 -6.13
C TYR A 178 25.67 -7.64 -6.92
N LEU A 179 26.67 -7.69 -7.80
CA LEU A 179 26.90 -8.82 -8.70
C LEU A 179 28.21 -9.57 -8.43
N GLY A 180 29.13 -8.97 -7.67
CA GLY A 180 30.43 -9.54 -7.33
C GLY A 180 31.50 -9.26 -8.40
N GLU A 181 32.77 -9.41 -8.00
CA GLU A 181 33.96 -9.11 -8.82
C GLU A 181 34.03 -9.90 -10.14
N ASN A 182 33.42 -11.08 -10.20
CA ASN A 182 33.35 -11.92 -11.41
C ASN A 182 32.30 -11.46 -12.44
N CYS A 183 31.67 -10.30 -12.25
CA CYS A 183 30.70 -9.78 -13.19
C CYS A 183 31.37 -9.20 -14.45
N ASN A 184 30.74 -9.33 -15.61
CA ASN A 184 31.18 -8.61 -16.81
C ASN A 184 30.66 -7.16 -16.77
N THR A 185 31.28 -6.35 -15.91
CA THR A 185 30.94 -4.94 -15.70
C THR A 185 30.93 -4.14 -17.00
N LYS A 186 31.84 -4.44 -17.95
CA LYS A 186 31.86 -3.81 -19.28
C LYS A 186 30.59 -4.08 -20.09
N LYS A 187 30.07 -5.31 -20.08
CA LYS A 187 28.80 -5.62 -20.78
C LYS A 187 27.63 -4.83 -20.20
N ILE A 188 27.55 -4.70 -18.88
CA ILE A 188 26.46 -3.98 -18.21
C ILE A 188 26.57 -2.46 -18.43
N LEU A 189 27.78 -1.90 -18.39
CA LEU A 189 28.00 -0.49 -18.73
C LEU A 189 27.62 -0.19 -20.19
N ASN A 190 27.94 -1.09 -21.13
CA ASN A 190 27.49 -0.95 -22.52
C ASN A 190 25.95 -1.05 -22.66
N GLU A 191 25.28 -1.86 -21.85
CA GLU A 191 23.81 -1.94 -21.80
C GLU A 191 23.20 -0.64 -21.25
N TYR A 192 23.80 -0.05 -20.19
CA TYR A 192 23.35 1.23 -19.65
C TYR A 192 23.63 2.41 -20.60
N GLU A 193 24.73 2.41 -21.34
CA GLU A 193 25.02 3.45 -22.33
C GLU A 193 24.11 3.34 -23.56
N ALA A 194 23.78 2.12 -24.00
CA ALA A 194 22.79 1.89 -25.04
C ALA A 194 21.39 2.37 -24.61
N GLU A 195 20.99 2.15 -23.36
CA GLU A 195 19.72 2.66 -22.83
C GLU A 195 19.74 4.19 -22.67
N LYS A 196 20.83 4.76 -22.15
CA LYS A 196 21.06 6.21 -22.05
C LYS A 196 21.02 6.91 -23.40
N SER A 197 21.46 6.25 -24.48
CA SER A 197 21.38 6.78 -25.85
C SER A 197 19.97 6.76 -26.46
N LEU A 198 19.01 6.09 -25.80
CA LEU A 198 17.59 6.07 -26.18
C LEU A 198 16.73 7.02 -25.32
N GLU A 199 17.14 7.33 -24.08
CA GLU A 199 16.43 8.31 -23.24
C GLU A 199 16.57 9.74 -23.78
N SER A 200 15.45 10.46 -23.87
CA SER A 200 15.49 11.90 -24.19
C SER A 200 16.00 12.73 -22.99
N ASP A 201 16.80 13.76 -23.21
CA ASP A 201 17.25 14.67 -22.12
C ASP A 201 16.20 15.68 -21.65
N THR A 202 15.08 15.76 -22.35
CA THR A 202 13.91 16.53 -21.95
C THR A 202 13.12 15.82 -20.85
N PHE A 203 12.89 16.52 -19.73
CA PHE A 203 11.83 16.13 -18.78
C PHE A 203 10.47 16.21 -19.48
N LEU A 204 9.91 15.05 -19.82
CA LEU A 204 8.62 14.92 -20.49
C LEU A 204 7.48 15.25 -19.52
N SER A 205 6.64 16.23 -19.88
CA SER A 205 5.45 16.57 -19.11
C SER A 205 4.36 15.52 -19.30
N LEU A 206 3.37 15.48 -18.40
CA LEU A 206 2.18 14.65 -18.60
C LEU A 206 1.43 14.99 -19.91
N LEU A 207 1.53 16.24 -20.39
CA LEU A 207 1.00 16.62 -21.71
C LEU A 207 1.76 15.97 -22.88
N ASP A 208 3.04 15.67 -22.71
CA ASP A 208 3.86 15.00 -23.73
C ASP A 208 3.65 13.49 -23.70
N VAL A 209 3.53 12.91 -22.48
CA VAL A 209 3.08 11.52 -22.26
C VAL A 209 1.73 11.24 -22.92
N LEU A 210 0.78 12.19 -22.85
CA LEU A 210 -0.54 12.07 -23.50
C LEU A 210 -0.53 12.39 -25.00
N ARG A 211 0.54 13.02 -25.51
CA ARG A 211 0.70 13.33 -26.95
C ARG A 211 1.21 12.12 -27.71
N ASP A 212 2.20 11.40 -27.19
CA ASP A 212 2.68 10.18 -27.81
C ASP A 212 1.62 9.05 -27.76
N SER A 213 1.54 8.22 -28.81
CA SER A 213 0.49 7.19 -28.89
C SER A 213 0.80 5.91 -28.11
N ILE A 214 2.08 5.61 -27.85
CA ILE A 214 2.50 4.46 -27.05
C ILE A 214 2.39 4.84 -25.57
N TYR A 215 3.03 5.94 -25.15
CA TYR A 215 3.00 6.39 -23.75
C TYR A 215 1.58 6.70 -23.26
N ARG A 216 0.71 7.28 -24.10
CA ARG A 216 -0.72 7.47 -23.77
C ARG A 216 -1.43 6.14 -23.53
N SER A 217 -1.15 5.12 -24.34
CA SER A 217 -1.79 3.81 -24.22
C SER A 217 -1.36 3.10 -22.94
N THR A 218 -0.06 3.14 -22.61
CA THR A 218 0.47 2.63 -21.33
C THR A 218 -0.08 3.40 -20.14
N PHE A 219 -0.13 4.73 -20.21
CA PHE A 219 -0.68 5.58 -19.16
C PHE A 219 -2.14 5.21 -18.85
N PHE A 220 -3.01 5.11 -19.85
CA PHE A 220 -4.41 4.72 -19.64
C PHE A 220 -4.55 3.29 -19.11
N LEU A 221 -3.74 2.34 -19.59
CA LEU A 221 -3.78 0.96 -19.10
C LEU A 221 -3.36 0.86 -17.62
N VAL A 222 -2.25 1.50 -17.24
CA VAL A 222 -1.78 1.57 -15.84
C VAL A 222 -2.78 2.31 -14.97
N LEU A 223 -3.41 3.38 -15.47
CA LEU A 223 -4.46 4.12 -14.76
C LEU A 223 -5.69 3.24 -14.50
N ILE A 224 -6.16 2.50 -15.51
CA ILE A 224 -7.29 1.56 -15.38
C ILE A 224 -6.97 0.47 -14.37
N CYS A 225 -5.80 -0.17 -14.45
CA CYS A 225 -5.36 -1.15 -13.45
C CYS A 225 -5.32 -0.55 -12.03
N SER A 226 -4.84 0.69 -11.89
CA SER A 226 -4.76 1.38 -10.60
C SER A 226 -6.14 1.77 -10.03
N PHE A 227 -7.20 1.80 -10.85
CA PHE A 227 -8.58 2.03 -10.41
C PHE A 227 -9.33 0.76 -9.95
N VAL A 228 -8.86 -0.45 -10.31
CA VAL A 228 -9.53 -1.71 -9.93
C VAL A 228 -9.70 -1.88 -8.40
N PRO A 229 -8.75 -1.49 -7.52
CA PRO A 229 -8.94 -1.58 -6.06
C PRO A 229 -10.06 -0.66 -5.54
N VAL A 230 -10.33 0.46 -6.23
CA VAL A 230 -11.44 1.37 -5.92
C VAL A 230 -12.76 0.73 -6.32
N PHE A 231 -12.91 0.32 -7.59
CA PHE A 231 -14.20 -0.21 -8.08
C PHE A 231 -14.55 -1.59 -7.51
N SER A 232 -13.57 -2.38 -7.08
CA SER A 232 -13.81 -3.66 -6.37
C SER A 232 -14.15 -3.50 -4.88
N ALA A 233 -14.30 -2.26 -4.38
CA ALA A 233 -14.54 -1.89 -2.98
C ALA A 233 -13.46 -2.42 -2.00
N VAL A 234 -12.24 -2.67 -2.48
CA VAL A 234 -11.14 -3.19 -1.66
C VAL A 234 -10.75 -2.19 -0.58
N ASN A 235 -10.79 -0.88 -0.86
CA ASN A 235 -10.49 0.16 0.14
C ASN A 235 -11.52 0.17 1.28
N ILE A 236 -12.82 0.11 0.95
CA ILE A 236 -13.90 -0.06 1.94
C ILE A 236 -13.67 -1.31 2.80
N LYS A 237 -13.46 -2.48 2.19
CA LYS A 237 -13.24 -3.73 2.94
C LYS A 237 -11.98 -3.65 3.82
N SER A 238 -10.90 -3.06 3.32
CA SER A 238 -9.67 -2.83 4.07
C SER A 238 -9.79 -1.81 5.22
N GLN A 239 -10.96 -1.22 5.48
CA GLN A 239 -11.24 -0.36 6.65
C GLN A 239 -12.47 -0.78 7.47
N TYR A 240 -13.48 -1.35 6.83
CA TYR A 240 -14.81 -1.61 7.41
C TYR A 240 -15.17 -3.10 7.50
N LEU A 241 -14.28 -4.04 7.15
CA LEU A 241 -14.54 -5.49 7.11
C LEU A 241 -15.36 -6.01 8.31
N SER A 242 -14.91 -5.76 9.55
CA SER A 242 -15.66 -6.19 10.74
C SER A 242 -17.08 -5.60 10.79
N SER A 243 -17.26 -4.32 10.45
CA SER A 243 -18.57 -3.67 10.43
C SER A 243 -19.48 -4.19 9.32
N ILE A 244 -18.92 -4.65 8.19
CA ILE A 244 -19.65 -5.34 7.12
C ILE A 244 -20.07 -6.74 7.57
N LEU A 245 -19.16 -7.53 8.14
CA LEU A 245 -19.45 -8.88 8.65
C LEU A 245 -20.53 -8.87 9.74
N ILE A 246 -20.48 -7.91 10.67
CA ILE A 246 -21.53 -7.71 11.68
C ILE A 246 -22.87 -7.33 11.03
N GLY A 247 -22.85 -6.48 9.99
CA GLY A 247 -24.03 -6.15 9.18
C GLY A 247 -24.64 -7.33 8.42
N TYR A 248 -23.89 -8.42 8.24
CA TYR A 248 -24.34 -9.69 7.68
C TYR A 248 -24.91 -10.67 8.72
N GLY A 249 -24.90 -10.32 10.01
CA GLY A 249 -25.40 -11.18 11.08
C GLY A 249 -24.36 -12.10 11.73
N LEU A 250 -23.07 -11.99 11.40
CA LEU A 250 -22.00 -12.57 12.22
C LEU A 250 -21.91 -11.74 13.51
N THR A 251 -22.54 -12.20 14.59
CA THR A 251 -22.78 -11.34 15.76
C THR A 251 -21.50 -11.06 16.54
N GLN A 252 -21.49 -9.97 17.31
CA GLN A 252 -20.35 -9.60 18.15
C GLN A 252 -19.89 -10.73 19.11
N ALA A 253 -20.82 -11.57 19.57
CA ALA A 253 -20.53 -12.74 20.41
C ALA A 253 -19.81 -13.87 19.66
N GLU A 254 -19.90 -13.90 18.33
CA GLU A 254 -19.35 -14.94 17.46
C GLU A 254 -17.97 -14.58 16.86
N HIS A 255 -17.32 -13.50 17.32
CA HIS A 255 -15.92 -13.21 16.98
C HIS A 255 -14.96 -14.37 17.31
N TYR A 256 -15.34 -15.23 18.26
CA TYR A 256 -14.61 -16.45 18.64
C TYR A 256 -14.96 -17.69 17.79
N SER A 257 -15.89 -17.56 16.85
CA SER A 257 -16.34 -18.66 15.99
C SER A 257 -15.38 -18.89 14.81
N LEU A 258 -15.17 -20.16 14.45
CA LEU A 258 -14.46 -20.55 13.23
C LEU A 258 -15.04 -19.86 11.98
N CYS A 259 -16.35 -19.62 11.94
CA CYS A 259 -17.01 -18.91 10.83
C CYS A 259 -16.47 -17.50 10.64
N TRP A 260 -16.17 -16.77 11.72
CA TRP A 260 -15.62 -15.42 11.64
C TRP A 260 -14.16 -15.43 11.16
N MET A 261 -13.36 -16.38 11.66
CA MET A 261 -11.99 -16.59 11.19
C MET A 261 -11.94 -16.95 9.69
N PHE A 262 -12.79 -17.86 9.22
CA PHE A 262 -12.88 -18.20 7.80
C PHE A 262 -13.40 -17.04 6.93
N ALA A 263 -14.36 -16.25 7.42
CA ALA A 263 -14.85 -15.08 6.70
C ALA A 263 -13.76 -14.01 6.52
N VAL A 264 -13.02 -13.67 7.59
CA VAL A 264 -11.88 -12.75 7.52
C VAL A 264 -10.80 -13.29 6.59
N PHE A 265 -10.40 -14.56 6.75
CA PHE A 265 -9.38 -15.19 5.91
C PHE A 265 -9.76 -15.22 4.43
N GLY A 266 -11.03 -15.53 4.11
CA GLY A 266 -11.55 -15.52 2.74
C GLY A 266 -11.59 -14.12 2.11
N CYS A 267 -12.01 -13.10 2.87
CA CYS A 267 -11.98 -11.71 2.42
C CYS A 267 -10.56 -11.22 2.16
N VAL A 268 -9.61 -11.56 3.06
CA VAL A 268 -8.18 -11.26 2.89
C VAL A 268 -7.62 -11.96 1.65
N PHE A 269 -7.90 -13.25 1.45
CA PHE A 269 -7.48 -13.98 0.23
C PHE A 269 -8.04 -13.36 -1.06
N GLY A 270 -9.30 -12.92 -1.06
CA GLY A 270 -9.90 -12.23 -2.22
C GLY A 270 -9.23 -10.89 -2.52
N GLN A 271 -9.01 -10.06 -1.49
CA GLN A 271 -8.25 -8.80 -1.59
C GLN A 271 -6.81 -9.05 -2.10
N ILE A 272 -6.15 -10.09 -1.59
CA ILE A 272 -4.82 -10.52 -1.99
C ILE A 272 -4.76 -10.95 -3.46
N ALA A 273 -5.74 -11.73 -3.93
CA ALA A 273 -5.77 -12.19 -5.32
C ALA A 273 -5.94 -11.03 -6.31
N VAL A 274 -6.86 -10.09 -6.03
CA VAL A 274 -7.05 -8.86 -6.82
C VAL A 274 -5.77 -8.03 -6.80
N ASN A 275 -5.22 -7.76 -5.62
CA ASN A 275 -4.04 -6.91 -5.47
C ASN A 275 -2.81 -7.51 -6.16
N MET A 276 -2.49 -8.80 -5.98
CA MET A 276 -1.32 -9.44 -6.60
C MET A 276 -1.27 -9.27 -8.11
N GLY A 277 -2.38 -9.49 -8.82
CA GLY A 277 -2.41 -9.33 -10.28
C GLY A 277 -2.02 -7.91 -10.71
N LEU A 278 -2.58 -6.90 -10.06
CA LEU A 278 -2.38 -5.48 -10.37
C LEU A 278 -1.00 -4.98 -9.93
N LEU A 279 -0.54 -5.42 -8.75
CA LEU A 279 0.73 -5.05 -8.12
C LEU A 279 1.96 -5.71 -8.79
N ILE A 280 1.75 -6.79 -9.54
CA ILE A 280 2.78 -7.41 -10.38
C ILE A 280 2.74 -6.82 -11.81
N LEU A 281 1.55 -6.67 -12.40
CA LEU A 281 1.39 -6.20 -13.78
C LEU A 281 1.82 -4.73 -13.94
N SER A 282 1.35 -3.83 -13.06
CA SER A 282 1.56 -2.39 -13.26
C SER A 282 3.04 -1.99 -13.22
N PRO A 283 3.86 -2.42 -12.25
CA PRO A 283 5.30 -2.11 -12.24
C PRO A 283 6.04 -2.75 -13.41
N LEU A 284 5.64 -3.95 -13.85
CA LEU A 284 6.23 -4.64 -15.00
C LEU A 284 6.01 -3.83 -16.29
N MET A 285 4.75 -3.48 -16.60
CA MET A 285 4.40 -2.72 -17.80
C MET A 285 5.02 -1.33 -17.82
N ILE A 286 5.12 -0.64 -16.67
CA ILE A 286 5.87 0.61 -16.57
C ILE A 286 7.35 0.38 -16.89
N SER A 287 7.96 -0.69 -16.34
CA SER A 287 9.40 -0.96 -16.51
C SER A 287 9.82 -1.49 -17.89
N GLU A 288 8.88 -2.01 -18.68
CA GLU A 288 9.14 -2.50 -20.04
C GLU A 288 8.76 -1.49 -21.15
N ILE A 289 7.90 -0.50 -20.87
CA ILE A 289 7.29 0.37 -21.90
C ILE A 289 7.54 1.88 -21.68
N CYS A 290 7.91 2.33 -20.47
CA CYS A 290 8.21 3.74 -20.21
C CYS A 290 9.72 3.99 -20.04
N GLU A 291 10.21 5.12 -20.57
CA GLU A 291 11.54 5.66 -20.20
C GLU A 291 11.64 5.87 -18.68
N HIS A 292 12.84 5.81 -18.12
CA HIS A 292 13.07 5.94 -16.68
C HIS A 292 12.74 7.35 -16.17
N LYS A 293 12.75 8.35 -17.07
CA LYS A 293 12.33 9.74 -16.81
C LYS A 293 10.79 9.90 -16.79
N THR A 294 10.04 9.32 -17.74
CA THR A 294 8.56 9.38 -17.75
C THR A 294 7.92 8.49 -16.68
N THR A 295 8.57 7.40 -16.31
CA THR A 295 8.14 6.45 -15.27
C THR A 295 7.71 7.11 -13.96
N ALA A 296 8.41 8.17 -13.51
CA ALA A 296 8.06 8.88 -12.28
C ALA A 296 6.71 9.64 -12.40
N VAL A 297 6.56 10.45 -13.46
CA VAL A 297 5.34 11.21 -13.74
C VAL A 297 4.14 10.29 -13.94
N VAL A 298 4.30 9.22 -14.72
CA VAL A 298 3.24 8.21 -14.94
C VAL A 298 2.81 7.62 -13.59
N SER A 299 3.74 7.07 -12.81
CA SER A 299 3.43 6.44 -11.51
C SER A 299 2.74 7.40 -10.54
N GLN A 300 3.23 8.64 -10.43
CA GLN A 300 2.66 9.64 -9.52
C GLN A 300 1.19 9.92 -9.84
N PHE A 301 0.87 10.17 -11.11
CA PHE A 301 -0.52 10.45 -11.53
C PHE A 301 -1.42 9.20 -11.48
N THR A 302 -0.92 8.02 -11.88
CA THR A 302 -1.73 6.79 -11.83
C THR A 302 -1.96 6.27 -10.42
N GLN A 303 -1.15 6.66 -9.43
CA GLN A 303 -1.37 6.33 -8.02
C GLN A 303 -2.23 7.39 -7.31
N VAL A 304 -1.86 8.68 -7.37
CA VAL A 304 -2.53 9.74 -6.60
C VAL A 304 -4.01 9.90 -6.98
N VAL A 305 -4.36 9.72 -8.26
CA VAL A 305 -5.76 9.89 -8.72
C VAL A 305 -6.70 8.82 -8.14
N PRO A 306 -6.45 7.49 -8.28
CA PRO A 306 -7.26 6.48 -7.60
C PRO A 306 -7.27 6.60 -6.06
N ILE A 307 -6.17 7.02 -5.42
CA ILE A 307 -6.14 7.25 -3.97
C ILE A 307 -7.12 8.37 -3.57
N MET A 308 -7.23 9.45 -4.36
CA MET A 308 -8.23 10.51 -4.13
C MET A 308 -9.67 9.98 -4.19
N PHE A 309 -9.98 9.06 -5.11
CA PHE A 309 -11.28 8.39 -5.12
C PHE A 309 -11.46 7.47 -3.90
N ALA A 310 -10.42 6.73 -3.49
CA ALA A 310 -10.45 5.89 -2.28
C ALA A 310 -10.71 6.69 -0.99
N VAL A 311 -10.16 7.91 -0.86
CA VAL A 311 -10.45 8.82 0.27
C VAL A 311 -11.96 9.14 0.33
N VAL A 312 -12.56 9.49 -0.82
CA VAL A 312 -14.01 9.80 -0.89
C VAL A 312 -14.87 8.56 -0.65
N GLU A 313 -14.49 7.42 -1.24
CA GLU A 313 -15.13 6.10 -1.06
C GLU A 313 -15.19 5.70 0.43
N VAL A 314 -14.04 5.71 1.10
CA VAL A 314 -13.88 5.34 2.52
C VAL A 314 -14.57 6.34 3.46
N PHE A 315 -14.60 7.63 3.10
CA PHE A 315 -15.33 8.65 3.87
C PHE A 315 -16.85 8.52 3.74
N MET A 316 -17.36 8.26 2.54
CA MET A 316 -18.80 8.19 2.25
C MET A 316 -19.45 6.86 2.65
N PHE A 317 -18.67 5.79 2.80
CA PHE A 317 -19.19 4.45 3.08
C PHE A 317 -20.25 4.35 4.19
N PRO A 318 -20.13 4.99 5.38
CA PRO A 318 -21.16 4.88 6.42
C PRO A 318 -22.54 5.36 5.96
N ASN A 319 -22.58 6.48 5.22
CA ASN A 319 -23.83 7.01 4.66
C ASN A 319 -24.39 6.09 3.56
N LEU A 320 -23.50 5.49 2.76
CA LEU A 320 -23.89 4.53 1.71
C LEU A 320 -24.39 3.20 2.31
N GLN A 321 -23.84 2.76 3.45
CA GLN A 321 -24.28 1.57 4.17
C GLN A 321 -25.71 1.71 4.71
N GLU A 322 -26.11 2.90 5.16
CA GLU A 322 -27.49 3.18 5.58
C GLU A 322 -28.49 3.17 4.41
N ILE A 323 -28.06 3.59 3.21
CA ILE A 323 -28.92 3.68 2.01
C ILE A 323 -29.04 2.34 1.27
N PHE A 324 -27.92 1.64 1.06
CA PHE A 324 -27.84 0.44 0.21
C PHE A 324 -27.67 -0.88 1.00
N GLY A 325 -27.46 -0.80 2.31
CA GLY A 325 -27.13 -1.94 3.16
C GLY A 325 -25.67 -2.40 3.01
N ALA A 326 -25.21 -3.20 3.98
CA ALA A 326 -23.85 -3.76 3.96
C ALA A 326 -23.62 -4.80 2.82
N SER A 327 -24.69 -5.33 2.24
CA SER A 327 -24.63 -6.45 1.30
C SER A 327 -24.08 -6.10 -0.08
N LEU A 328 -24.36 -4.89 -0.57
CA LEU A 328 -23.82 -4.40 -1.85
C LEU A 328 -22.27 -4.39 -1.86
N PHE A 329 -21.66 -4.04 -0.73
CA PHE A 329 -20.21 -3.84 -0.58
C PHE A 329 -19.41 -5.13 -0.34
N PHE A 330 -20.08 -6.19 0.09
CA PHE A 330 -19.47 -7.52 0.25
C PHE A 330 -19.45 -8.28 -1.08
N PHE A 331 -20.52 -8.20 -1.89
CA PHE A 331 -20.63 -8.88 -3.19
C PHE A 331 -20.06 -8.09 -4.39
N THR A 332 -19.53 -6.88 -4.20
CA THR A 332 -18.88 -6.09 -5.26
C THR A 332 -17.65 -6.72 -5.95
N PRO A 333 -16.83 -7.63 -5.36
CA PRO A 333 -15.63 -8.14 -6.04
C PRO A 333 -15.92 -9.22 -7.10
N VAL A 334 -17.15 -9.34 -7.59
CA VAL A 334 -17.61 -10.38 -8.53
C VAL A 334 -18.24 -9.78 -9.81
N ALA A 335 -18.29 -8.44 -9.93
CA ALA A 335 -19.05 -7.73 -10.97
C ALA A 335 -18.19 -6.84 -11.90
N VAL A 336 -16.91 -7.16 -12.06
CA VAL A 336 -15.94 -6.50 -12.97
C VAL A 336 -15.15 -7.57 -13.72
#